data_AF-A0A927J6G5-F1
#
_entry.id   AF-A0A927J6G5-F1
#
_cell.length_a   1.000
_cell.length_b   1.000
_cell.length_c   1.000
_cell.angle_alpha   90.00
_cell.angle_beta   90.00
_cell.angle_gamma   90.00
#
_symmetry.space_group_name_H-M   'P 1'
#
loop_
_entity.id
_entity.type
_entity.pdbx_description
1 polymer ?
#
loop_
_entity_poly.entity_id
_entity_poly.type
_entity_poly.pdbx_seq_one_letter_code
_entity_poly.pdbx_strand_id
1 'polypeptide(L)'
;MMKRIKTFFGITAWLAAIMLLALACSSDMDINKVYAFDLVCMPVQKKIVQGEVAEIRAQIVKEGNFQDTKFYIRYFQVDGKGQLQLDNGTILLPNDLYLLEKETFRMYYTSHSTDQQVVDVYIEDSHGQVVQKTFSFQNDRGDEEELPTETE
;
A
#
# COMPACT_ATOMS: atom_id res chain seq x y z
N MET A 1 -64.61 -1.43 -36.85
CA MET A 1 -63.38 -2.09 -37.36
C MET A 1 -62.11 -1.27 -37.09
N MET A 2 -62.08 0.04 -37.38
CA MET A 2 -60.89 0.91 -37.23
C MET A 2 -60.39 1.14 -35.79
N LYS A 3 -61.27 1.10 -34.76
CA LYS A 3 -60.85 1.27 -33.35
C LYS A 3 -59.96 0.12 -32.89
N ARG A 4 -60.32 -1.13 -33.19
CA ARG A 4 -59.54 -2.32 -32.83
C ARG A 4 -58.15 -2.29 -33.47
N ILE A 5 -58.05 -1.86 -34.72
CA ILE A 5 -56.77 -1.75 -35.45
C ILE A 5 -55.85 -0.70 -34.80
N LYS A 6 -56.36 0.48 -34.42
CA LYS A 6 -55.58 1.50 -33.70
C LYS A 6 -55.12 1.02 -32.32
N THR A 7 -55.96 0.24 -31.62
CA THR A 7 -55.58 -0.36 -30.33
C THR A 7 -54.49 -1.42 -30.50
N PHE A 8 -54.58 -2.26 -31.55
CA PHE A 8 -53.54 -3.25 -31.87
C PHE A 8 -52.21 -2.58 -32.22
N PHE A 9 -52.20 -1.54 -33.07
CA PHE A 9 -50.98 -0.79 -33.39
C PHE A 9 -50.38 -0.07 -32.17
N GLY A 10 -51.22 0.45 -31.27
CA GLY A 10 -50.77 1.03 -30.01
C GLY A 10 -50.11 0.01 -29.08
N ILE A 11 -50.71 -1.18 -28.94
CA ILE A 11 -50.17 -2.27 -28.12
C ILE A 11 -48.84 -2.78 -28.70
N THR A 12 -48.73 -2.95 -30.02
CA THR A 12 -47.48 -3.39 -30.66
C THR A 12 -46.36 -2.35 -30.53
N ALA A 13 -46.68 -1.06 -30.64
CA ALA A 13 -45.70 0.01 -30.45
C ALA A 13 -45.21 0.06 -29.00
N TRP A 14 -46.10 -0.18 -28.04
CA TRP A 14 -45.76 -0.22 -26.62
C TRP A 14 -44.89 -1.43 -26.26
N LEU A 15 -45.19 -2.61 -26.81
CA LEU A 15 -44.37 -3.81 -26.65
C LEU A 15 -42.98 -3.67 -27.31
N ALA A 16 -42.90 -3.03 -28.47
CA ALA A 16 -41.62 -2.75 -29.14
C ALA A 16 -40.76 -1.75 -28.34
N ALA A 17 -41.37 -0.74 -27.72
CA ALA A 17 -40.67 0.21 -26.86
C ALA A 17 -40.12 -0.46 -25.59
N ILE A 18 -40.87 -1.39 -24.98
CA ILE A 18 -40.40 -2.17 -23.82
C ILE A 18 -39.26 -3.11 -24.22
N MET A 19 -39.32 -3.74 -25.39
CA MET A 19 -38.25 -4.60 -25.91
C MET A 19 -36.97 -3.81 -26.21
N LEU A 20 -37.08 -2.59 -26.76
CA LEU A 20 -35.94 -1.69 -26.96
C LEU A 20 -35.31 -1.22 -25.64
N LEU A 21 -36.13 -0.96 -24.61
CA LEU A 21 -35.64 -0.62 -23.26
C LEU A 21 -34.94 -1.81 -22.60
N ALA A 22 -35.40 -3.05 -22.82
CA ALA A 22 -34.75 -4.25 -22.31
C ALA A 22 -33.41 -4.55 -22.99
N LEU A 23 -33.24 -4.18 -24.27
CA LEU A 23 -31.96 -4.30 -25.00
C LEU A 23 -30.93 -3.22 -24.61
N ALA A 24 -31.38 -2.09 -24.04
CA ALA A 24 -30.50 -1.04 -23.51
C ALA A 24 -29.92 -1.39 -22.13
N CYS A 25 -30.40 -2.46 -21.48
CA CYS A 25 -29.77 -3.03 -20.30
C CYS A 25 -28.62 -3.98 -20.68
N SER A 26 -27.65 -3.49 -21.45
CA SER A 26 -26.34 -4.13 -21.55
C SER A 26 -25.53 -3.73 -20.31
N SER A 27 -25.73 -4.46 -19.22
CA SER A 27 -24.98 -4.26 -17.98
C SER A 27 -23.59 -4.89 -18.06
N ASP A 28 -22.73 -4.34 -18.92
CA ASP A 28 -21.29 -4.47 -18.77
C ASP A 28 -20.79 -3.14 -18.23
N MET A 29 -21.13 -2.90 -16.96
CA MET A 29 -20.51 -1.83 -16.20
C MET A 29 -19.18 -2.39 -15.71
N ASP A 30 -18.13 -2.23 -16.51
CA ASP A 30 -16.74 -2.40 -16.08
C ASP A 30 -16.45 -1.33 -15.02
N ILE A 31 -16.94 -1.56 -13.80
CA ILE A 31 -16.46 -0.83 -12.64
C ILE A 31 -15.04 -1.33 -12.46
N ASN A 32 -14.08 -0.57 -12.98
CA ASN A 32 -12.68 -0.61 -12.55
C ASN A 32 -12.66 -0.27 -11.05
N LYS A 33 -13.00 -1.26 -10.22
CA LYS A 33 -12.89 -1.15 -8.78
C LYS A 33 -11.40 -1.14 -8.47
N VAL A 34 -10.89 0.03 -8.16
CA VAL A 34 -9.61 0.19 -7.51
C VAL A 34 -9.82 -0.24 -6.07
N TYR A 35 -9.33 -1.42 -5.71
CA TYR A 35 -9.49 -1.94 -4.36
C TYR A 35 -8.33 -1.47 -3.50
N ALA A 36 -8.65 -0.97 -2.30
CA ALA A 36 -7.64 -0.50 -1.38
C ALA A 36 -6.77 -1.66 -0.89
N PHE A 37 -5.54 -1.31 -0.54
CA PHE A 37 -4.62 -2.18 0.18
C PHE A 37 -3.97 -1.38 1.32
N ASP A 38 -3.41 -2.09 2.30
CA ASP A 38 -2.57 -1.52 3.35
C ASP A 38 -1.27 -2.32 3.48
N LEU A 39 -0.27 -1.70 4.10
CA LEU A 39 0.99 -2.32 4.49
C LEU A 39 0.98 -2.56 6.01
N VAL A 40 0.70 -3.78 6.43
CA VAL A 40 0.75 -4.17 7.84
C VAL A 40 2.18 -4.55 8.21
N CYS A 41 2.73 -3.92 9.24
CA CYS A 41 4.07 -4.21 9.75
C CYS A 41 3.99 -4.74 11.18
N MET A 42 4.83 -5.73 11.50
CA MET A 42 5.02 -6.18 12.88
C MET A 42 5.74 -5.08 13.69
N PRO A 43 5.59 -5.05 15.04
CA PRO A 43 6.33 -4.13 15.88
C PRO A 43 7.85 -4.25 15.66
N VAL A 44 8.52 -3.11 15.55
CA VAL A 44 9.97 -3.00 15.41
C VAL A 44 10.54 -2.24 16.61
N GLN A 45 11.81 -2.47 16.95
CA GLN A 45 12.48 -1.73 18.01
C GLN A 45 12.51 -0.22 17.72
N LYS A 46 12.44 0.59 18.79
CA LYS A 46 12.50 2.05 18.69
C LYS A 46 13.92 2.61 18.83
N LYS A 47 14.84 1.83 19.38
CA LYS A 47 16.24 2.20 19.55
C LYS A 47 17.09 1.40 18.55
N ILE A 48 18.11 2.00 17.95
CA ILE A 48 19.07 1.34 17.07
C ILE A 48 20.44 1.99 17.23
N VAL A 49 21.51 1.20 17.34
CA VAL A 49 22.88 1.73 17.34
C VAL A 49 23.50 1.73 15.94
N GLN A 50 24.52 2.55 15.73
CA GLN A 50 25.25 2.57 14.46
C GLN A 50 25.82 1.17 14.14
N GLY A 51 25.52 0.65 12.95
CA GLY A 51 25.91 -0.68 12.49
C GLY A 51 24.93 -1.79 12.85
N GLU A 52 23.94 -1.54 13.70
CA GLU A 52 22.87 -2.50 14.00
C GLU A 52 21.86 -2.59 12.86
N VAL A 53 21.20 -3.75 12.77
CA VAL A 53 20.16 -4.07 11.80
C VAL A 53 18.81 -4.23 12.48
N ALA A 54 17.80 -3.47 12.05
CA ALA A 54 16.41 -3.70 12.40
C ALA A 54 15.70 -4.55 11.33
N GLU A 55 15.12 -5.69 11.74
CA GLU A 55 14.26 -6.50 10.88
C GLU A 55 12.82 -5.95 10.95
N ILE A 56 12.28 -5.54 9.81
CA ILE A 56 10.89 -5.11 9.66
C ILE A 56 10.16 -6.19 8.86
N ARG A 57 9.17 -6.84 9.48
CA ARG A 57 8.30 -7.84 8.81
C ARG A 57 7.05 -7.15 8.31
N ALA A 58 6.80 -7.27 7.01
CA ALA A 58 5.73 -6.57 6.32
C ALA A 58 4.83 -7.54 5.55
N GLN A 59 3.54 -7.20 5.50
CA GLN A 59 2.54 -7.87 4.69
C GLN A 59 1.65 -6.84 4.00
N ILE A 60 1.51 -6.96 2.68
CA ILE A 60 0.50 -6.25 1.91
C ILE A 60 -0.84 -6.98 2.13
N VAL A 61 -1.84 -6.25 2.60
CA VAL A 61 -3.19 -6.76 2.83
C VAL A 61 -4.14 -6.07 1.86
N LYS A 62 -4.77 -6.86 0.98
CA LYS A 62 -5.70 -6.38 -0.04
C LYS A 62 -7.14 -6.55 0.44
N GLU A 63 -8.02 -5.57 0.17
CA GLU A 63 -9.45 -5.68 0.49
C GLU A 63 -10.22 -6.65 -0.43
N GLY A 64 -9.57 -7.19 -1.47
CA GLY A 64 -10.11 -8.29 -2.25
C GLY A 64 -9.05 -9.03 -3.06
N ASN A 65 -9.49 -9.95 -3.90
CA ASN A 65 -8.64 -10.97 -4.49
C ASN A 65 -8.38 -10.70 -5.98
N PHE A 66 -7.44 -9.79 -6.26
CA PHE A 66 -6.99 -9.47 -7.63
C PHE A 66 -5.65 -10.15 -7.84
N GLN A 67 -5.58 -11.01 -8.86
CA GLN A 67 -4.39 -11.81 -9.16
C GLN A 67 -3.36 -11.02 -9.99
N ASP A 68 -3.76 -9.92 -10.64
CA ASP A 68 -2.91 -9.21 -11.61
C ASP A 68 -2.33 -7.89 -11.09
N THR A 69 -2.54 -7.54 -9.81
CA THR A 69 -1.96 -6.33 -9.23
C THR A 69 -0.49 -6.54 -8.91
N LYS A 70 0.38 -5.73 -9.51
CA LYS A 70 1.81 -5.69 -9.17
C LYS A 70 2.04 -4.62 -8.11
N PHE A 71 2.94 -4.91 -7.18
CA PHE A 71 3.36 -3.95 -6.15
C PHE A 71 4.82 -3.60 -6.32
N TYR A 72 5.14 -2.35 -6.05
CA TYR A 72 6.47 -1.79 -6.11
C TYR A 72 6.79 -1.15 -4.77
N ILE A 73 8.05 -1.23 -4.36
CA ILE A 73 8.57 -0.59 -3.17
C ILE A 73 9.57 0.48 -3.57
N ARG A 74 9.51 1.62 -2.88
CA ARG A 74 10.59 2.61 -2.81
C ARG A 74 10.71 3.11 -1.38
N TYR A 75 11.86 3.67 -1.04
CA TYR A 75 12.05 4.29 0.27
C TYR A 75 12.71 5.66 0.16
N PHE A 76 12.57 6.45 1.22
CA PHE A 76 13.24 7.73 1.37
C PHE A 76 13.82 7.85 2.79
N GLN A 77 15.08 8.25 2.88
CA GLN A 77 15.73 8.56 4.15
C GLN A 77 15.41 10.01 4.51
N VAL A 78 14.48 10.23 5.43
CA VAL A 78 14.08 11.57 5.87
C VAL A 78 15.16 12.16 6.76
N ASP A 79 15.59 11.41 7.77
CA ASP A 79 16.60 11.82 8.75
C ASP A 79 17.65 10.73 8.98
N GLY A 80 18.86 11.16 9.34
CA GLY A 80 19.97 10.27 9.63
C GLY A 80 20.55 9.60 8.38
N LYS A 81 21.24 8.48 8.57
CA LYS A 81 21.88 7.71 7.48
C LYS A 81 21.72 6.23 7.77
N GLY A 82 21.37 5.47 6.74
CA GLY A 82 21.27 4.03 6.80
C GLY A 82 21.05 3.43 5.43
N GLN A 83 20.85 2.12 5.41
CA GLN A 83 20.61 1.34 4.21
C GLN A 83 19.40 0.44 4.43
N LEU A 84 18.49 0.38 3.47
CA LEU A 84 17.36 -0.54 3.49
C LEU A 84 17.57 -1.67 2.47
N GLN A 85 17.49 -2.91 2.92
CA GLN A 85 17.66 -4.11 2.10
C GLN A 85 16.44 -5.01 2.18
N LEU A 86 16.04 -5.64 1.07
CA LEU A 86 14.99 -6.66 1.03
C LEU A 86 15.53 -8.05 1.41
N ASP A 87 14.62 -8.96 1.79
CA ASP A 87 14.96 -10.36 2.10
C ASP A 87 15.59 -11.16 0.95
N ASN A 88 15.39 -10.74 -0.30
CA ASN A 88 16.06 -11.29 -1.48
C ASN A 88 17.49 -10.74 -1.68
N GLY A 89 17.98 -9.87 -0.79
CA GLY A 89 19.29 -9.26 -0.85
C GLY A 89 19.37 -7.95 -1.64
N THR A 90 18.28 -7.52 -2.29
CA THR A 90 18.24 -6.25 -3.05
C THR A 90 18.42 -5.09 -2.10
N ILE A 91 19.47 -4.29 -2.30
CA ILE A 91 19.69 -3.03 -1.60
C ILE A 91 18.90 -1.96 -2.34
N LEU A 92 17.99 -1.29 -1.64
CA LEU A 92 17.21 -0.21 -2.22
C LEU A 92 18.06 1.06 -2.28
N LEU A 93 17.95 1.80 -3.36
CA LEU A 93 18.43 3.17 -3.46
C LEU A 93 17.28 4.15 -3.15
N PRO A 94 17.52 5.26 -2.42
CA PRO A 94 16.47 6.22 -2.12
C PRO A 94 15.78 6.72 -3.39
N ASN A 95 14.45 6.73 -3.39
CA ASN A 95 13.56 7.12 -4.49
C ASN A 95 13.53 6.21 -5.73
N ASP A 96 14.31 5.14 -5.78
CA ASP A 96 14.21 4.15 -6.85
C ASP A 96 13.08 3.15 -6.56
N LEU A 97 12.37 2.73 -7.62
CA LEU A 97 11.26 1.78 -7.55
C LEU A 97 11.74 0.35 -7.87
N TYR A 98 11.31 -0.60 -7.04
CA TYR A 98 11.65 -2.02 -7.17
C TYR A 98 10.39 -2.87 -7.13
N LEU A 99 10.30 -3.89 -7.98
CA LEU A 99 9.18 -4.83 -8.00
C LEU A 99 9.21 -5.74 -6.76
N LEU A 100 8.06 -5.91 -6.10
CA LEU A 100 7.85 -6.91 -5.06
C LEU A 100 7.29 -8.19 -5.67
N GLU A 101 8.02 -9.30 -5.53
CA GLU A 101 7.60 -10.63 -6.01
C GLU A 101 6.59 -11.32 -5.05
N LYS A 102 6.49 -10.82 -3.82
CA LYS A 102 5.70 -11.41 -2.74
C LYS A 102 4.96 -10.33 -1.96
N GLU A 103 3.77 -10.67 -1.48
CA GLU A 103 2.99 -9.80 -0.60
C GLU A 103 3.46 -9.86 0.86
N THR A 104 4.23 -10.88 1.24
CA THR A 104 4.89 -10.99 2.54
C THR A 104 6.40 -11.00 2.33
N PHE A 105 7.08 -10.05 2.96
CA PHE A 105 8.51 -9.85 2.79
C PHE A 105 9.11 -9.24 4.05
N ARG A 106 10.44 -9.25 4.13
CA ARG A 106 11.19 -8.56 5.20
C ARG A 106 12.06 -7.47 4.61
N MET A 107 12.22 -6.41 5.39
CA MET A 107 13.20 -5.36 5.16
C MET A 107 14.20 -5.36 6.30
N TYR A 108 15.45 -5.11 5.98
CA TYR A 108 16.56 -5.02 6.91
C TYR A 108 17.12 -3.60 6.83
N TYR A 109 16.86 -2.80 7.86
CA TYR A 109 17.40 -1.45 7.95
C TYR A 109 18.69 -1.47 8.77
N THR A 110 19.82 -1.17 8.12
CA THR A 110 21.12 -1.05 8.79
C THR A 110 21.40 0.41 9.08
N SER A 111 21.63 0.74 10.35
CA SER A 111 21.98 2.11 10.73
C SER A 111 23.43 2.46 10.35
N HIS A 112 23.61 3.67 9.81
CA HIS A 112 24.92 4.28 9.56
C HIS A 112 25.06 5.64 10.25
N SER A 113 24.23 5.92 11.27
CA SER A 113 24.17 7.20 11.96
C SER A 113 24.12 7.03 13.48
N THR A 114 24.63 8.02 14.18
CA THR A 114 24.58 8.17 15.64
C THR A 114 23.51 9.19 16.09
N ASP A 115 22.61 9.55 15.19
CA ASP A 115 21.50 10.46 15.44
C ASP A 115 20.17 9.72 15.27
N GLN A 116 19.07 10.41 15.56
CA GLN A 116 17.74 9.90 15.22
C GLN A 116 17.64 9.65 13.71
N GLN A 117 16.97 8.57 13.35
CA GLN A 117 16.78 8.14 11.97
C GLN A 117 15.31 7.98 11.67
N VAL A 118 14.88 8.54 10.54
CA VAL A 118 13.50 8.44 10.07
C VAL A 118 13.52 7.96 8.63
N VAL A 119 12.80 6.87 8.36
CA VAL A 119 12.76 6.19 7.07
C VAL A 119 11.31 6.06 6.63
N ASP A 120 10.99 6.62 5.47
CA ASP A 120 9.69 6.44 4.83
C ASP A 120 9.76 5.32 3.79
N VAL A 121 8.85 4.36 3.89
CA VAL A 121 8.66 3.28 2.93
C VAL A 121 7.33 3.48 2.23
N TYR A 122 7.36 3.39 0.90
CA TYR A 122 6.18 3.54 0.05
C TYR A 122 5.95 2.24 -0.71
N ILE A 123 4.71 1.79 -0.72
CA ILE A 123 4.22 0.70 -1.57
C ILE A 123 3.28 1.31 -2.59
N GLU A 124 3.60 1.11 -3.86
CA GLU A 124 2.81 1.56 -5.00
C GLU A 124 2.26 0.34 -5.75
N ASP A 125 0.97 0.35 -6.08
CA ASP A 125 0.40 -0.69 -6.95
C ASP A 125 0.42 -0.28 -8.43
N SER A 126 0.17 -1.24 -9.32
CA SER A 126 0.08 -1.00 -10.76
C SER A 126 -1.07 -0.09 -11.22
N HIS A 127 -1.94 0.34 -10.30
CA HIS A 127 -3.07 1.26 -10.55
C HIS A 127 -2.79 2.67 -10.01
N GLY A 128 -1.60 2.92 -9.45
CA GLY A 128 -1.17 4.22 -8.93
C GLY A 128 -1.61 4.52 -7.49
N GLN A 129 -2.16 3.54 -6.77
CA GLN A 129 -2.41 3.68 -5.34
C GLN A 129 -1.09 3.59 -4.56
N VAL A 130 -0.92 4.48 -3.56
CA VAL A 130 0.30 4.53 -2.75
C VAL A 130 -0.05 4.45 -1.27
N VAL A 131 0.60 3.55 -0.55
CA VAL A 131 0.59 3.46 0.92
C VAL A 131 1.97 3.79 1.46
N GLN A 132 2.05 4.70 2.42
CA GLN A 132 3.29 5.07 3.11
C GLN A 132 3.30 4.53 4.55
N LYS A 133 4.45 4.03 5.00
CA LYS A 133 4.75 3.82 6.42
C LYS A 133 6.07 4.49 6.79
N THR A 134 6.10 5.09 7.97
CA THR A 134 7.28 5.74 8.54
C THR A 134 7.82 4.90 9.68
N PHE A 135 9.14 4.66 9.66
CA PHE A 135 9.88 4.05 10.75
C PHE A 135 10.80 5.09 11.37
N SER A 136 10.74 5.23 12.69
CA SER A 136 11.56 6.18 13.45
C SER A 136 12.35 5.42 14.49
N PHE A 137 13.67 5.60 14.45
CA PHE A 137 14.62 4.98 15.35
C PHE A 137 15.40 6.06 16.10
N GLN A 138 15.41 5.97 17.43
CA GLN A 138 16.29 6.75 18.29
C GLN A 138 17.66 6.06 18.35
N ASN A 139 18.74 6.84 18.42
CA ASN A 139 20.03 6.25 18.72
C ASN A 139 20.08 5.83 20.19
N ASP A 140 20.47 4.59 20.46
CA ASP A 140 20.84 4.15 21.81
C ASP A 140 22.26 4.64 22.11
N ARG A 141 22.40 5.96 22.35
CA ARG A 141 23.58 6.48 23.04
C ARG A 141 23.43 5.96 24.47
N GLY A 142 24.00 4.78 24.75
CA GLY A 142 23.81 4.06 26.00
C GLY A 142 23.64 5.02 27.16
N ASP A 143 22.45 4.98 27.77
CA ASP A 143 22.02 5.94 28.78
C ASP A 143 23.14 6.02 29.85
N GLU A 144 23.86 7.15 29.91
CA GLU A 144 24.63 7.48 31.11
C GLU A 144 23.58 7.55 32.23
N GLU A 145 23.61 6.57 33.14
CA GLU A 145 22.80 6.60 34.35
C GLU A 145 23.03 7.96 35.03
N GLU A 146 22.06 8.87 34.96
CA GLU A 146 22.03 10.06 35.80
C GLU A 146 21.93 9.58 37.25
N LEU A 147 23.10 9.43 37.89
CA LEU A 147 23.22 9.21 39.33
C LEU A 147 22.43 10.32 40.03
N PRO A 148 21.47 9.98 40.92
CA PRO A 148 20.72 11.00 41.63
C PRO A 148 21.71 11.80 42.47
N THR A 149 21.82 13.10 42.18
CA THR A 149 22.49 14.04 43.07
C THR A 149 21.68 14.12 44.36
N GLU A 150 22.13 13.44 45.41
CA GLU A 150 21.71 13.70 46.78
C GLU A 150 22.10 15.15 47.12
N THR A 151 21.10 16.03 47.22
CA THR A 151 21.27 17.35 47.82
C THR A 151 21.21 17.20 49.33
N GLU A 152 22.34 17.48 50.00
CA GLU A 152 22.43 17.72 51.46
C GLU A 152 21.69 19.00 51.89
#